data_AF-A0A1Y3XC75-F1
#
_entry.id   AF-A0A1Y3XC75-F1
#
_cell.length_a   1.000
_cell.length_b   1.000
_cell.length_c   1.000
_cell.angle_alpha   90.00
_cell.angle_beta   90.00
_cell.angle_gamma   90.00
#
_symmetry.space_group_name_H-M   'P 1'
#
loop_
_entity.id
_entity.type
_entity.pdbx_description
1 polymer ?
#
loop_
_entity_poly.entity_id
_entity_poly.type
_entity_poly.pdbx_seq_one_letter_code
_entity_poly.pdbx_strand_id
1 'polypeptide(L)'
;MVLMPKILNAKTVHDYNAYVGHADQHPLVSVIDYAALPPIRHSRTRFSVYALFLRDDCLEDLTYGCSKYDYREGTLICVSPGQIGGVEDNGEVFRIEGWALLFSPELLHGTPLAARMKEFTFFAYQVNEALHMTAEERATLIALMKQIQEELCRHPDVHQRTILVAYIELILNFCLRFYERQFATRKSSNHDVLARFETLLHQGKRI
;
A
#
# COMPACT_ATOMS: atom_id res chain seq x y z
N MET A 1 17.60 -8.93 27.57
CA MET A 1 18.43 -8.56 26.41
C MET A 1 17.56 -7.66 25.53
N VAL A 2 17.80 -6.34 25.55
CA VAL A 2 16.97 -5.40 24.80
C VAL A 2 17.31 -5.57 23.32
N LEU A 3 16.41 -6.15 22.53
CA LEU A 3 16.55 -6.14 21.07
C LEU A 3 16.54 -4.68 20.61
N MET A 4 17.64 -4.19 20.05
CA MET A 4 17.63 -2.90 19.36
C MET A 4 16.60 -2.98 18.22
N PRO A 5 15.71 -1.97 18.06
CA PRO A 5 14.71 -1.99 17.01
C PRO A 5 15.42 -1.95 15.64
N LYS A 6 15.49 -3.10 14.99
CA LYS A 6 16.11 -3.25 13.67
C LYS A 6 15.05 -2.93 12.62
N ILE A 7 15.19 -1.76 11.99
CA ILE A 7 14.32 -1.39 10.87
C ILE A 7 14.76 -2.19 9.63
N LEU A 8 13.86 -3.01 9.08
CA LEU A 8 14.05 -3.64 7.77
C LEU A 8 14.05 -2.55 6.69
N ASN A 9 14.99 -2.59 5.76
CA ASN A 9 15.02 -1.67 4.64
C ASN A 9 14.60 -2.41 3.37
N ALA A 10 13.32 -2.28 2.99
CA ALA A 10 12.80 -2.78 1.73
C ALA A 10 13.14 -1.79 0.61
N LYS A 11 14.36 -1.86 0.08
CA LYS A 11 14.84 -0.96 -0.98
C LYS A 11 14.27 -1.36 -2.34
N THR A 12 14.12 -2.67 -2.54
CA THR A 12 13.62 -3.31 -3.76
C THR A 12 12.45 -4.21 -3.41
N VAL A 13 11.74 -4.72 -4.44
CA VAL A 13 10.71 -5.74 -4.22
C VAL A 13 11.32 -7.04 -3.69
N HIS A 14 12.56 -7.36 -4.09
CA HIS A 14 13.32 -8.51 -3.60
C HIS A 14 13.51 -8.49 -2.08
N ASP A 15 13.90 -7.34 -1.53
CA ASP A 15 14.15 -7.22 -0.08
C ASP A 15 12.91 -7.58 0.75
N TYR A 16 11.72 -7.21 0.25
CA TYR A 16 10.47 -7.56 0.91
C TYR A 16 10.07 -9.02 0.67
N ASN A 17 10.25 -9.52 -0.56
CA ASN A 17 10.00 -10.93 -0.90
C ASN A 17 10.83 -11.87 -0.01
N ALA A 18 12.13 -11.60 0.12
CA ALA A 18 13.03 -12.37 0.95
C ALA A 18 12.61 -12.36 2.43
N TYR A 19 12.13 -11.22 2.92
CA TYR A 19 11.63 -11.08 4.28
C TYR A 19 10.37 -11.94 4.54
N VAL A 20 9.43 -11.98 3.59
CA VAL A 20 8.19 -12.77 3.76
C VAL A 20 8.33 -14.22 3.29
N GLY A 21 9.47 -14.61 2.73
CA GLY A 21 9.70 -15.95 2.18
C GLY A 21 9.04 -16.19 0.82
N HIS A 22 8.75 -15.13 0.07
CA HIS A 22 8.24 -15.21 -1.31
C HIS A 22 9.38 -15.32 -2.31
N ALA A 23 9.20 -16.10 -3.37
CA ALA A 23 10.16 -16.18 -4.47
C ALA A 23 10.05 -14.96 -5.38
N ASP A 24 11.19 -14.47 -5.90
CA ASP A 24 11.16 -13.37 -6.85
C ASP A 24 10.59 -13.79 -8.19
N GLN A 25 9.66 -12.98 -8.68
CA GLN A 25 9.01 -13.17 -9.98
C GLN A 25 9.52 -12.16 -11.01
N HIS A 26 9.85 -10.94 -10.58
CA HIS A 26 10.28 -9.86 -11.46
C HIS A 26 11.11 -8.82 -10.68
N PRO A 27 12.12 -8.18 -11.29
CA PRO A 27 13.02 -7.25 -10.58
C PRO A 27 12.34 -5.98 -10.05
N LEU A 28 11.24 -5.54 -10.67
CA LEU A 28 10.56 -4.28 -10.34
C LEU A 28 9.14 -4.44 -9.78
N VAL A 29 8.56 -5.64 -9.80
CA VAL A 29 7.16 -5.87 -9.42
C VAL A 29 7.07 -7.19 -8.67
N SER A 30 6.26 -7.24 -7.61
CA SER A 30 5.95 -8.47 -6.90
C SER A 30 4.47 -8.51 -6.55
N VAL A 31 3.84 -9.67 -6.76
CA VAL A 31 2.49 -9.97 -6.27
C VAL A 31 2.56 -11.16 -5.35
N ILE A 32 2.05 -10.99 -4.13
CA ILE A 32 2.17 -11.95 -3.06
C ILE A 32 0.77 -12.36 -2.61
N ASP A 33 0.51 -13.67 -2.64
CA ASP A 33 -0.61 -14.28 -1.92
C ASP A 33 -0.07 -14.80 -0.59
N TYR A 34 -0.43 -14.12 0.52
CA TYR A 34 0.10 -14.48 1.83
C TYR A 34 -0.39 -15.84 2.32
N ALA A 35 -1.50 -16.37 1.78
CA ALA A 35 -2.00 -17.69 2.14
C ALA A 35 -1.00 -18.81 1.77
N ALA A 36 -0.15 -18.57 0.76
CA ALA A 36 0.87 -19.50 0.30
C ALA A 36 2.20 -19.41 1.08
N LEU A 37 2.33 -18.47 2.03
CA LEU A 37 3.58 -18.16 2.71
C LEU A 37 3.64 -18.71 4.14
N PRO A 38 4.86 -18.96 4.66
CA PRO A 38 5.03 -19.33 6.06
C PRO A 38 4.73 -18.16 7.00
N PRO A 39 4.47 -18.42 8.31
CA PRO A 39 4.41 -17.37 9.32
C PRO A 39 5.71 -16.56 9.37
N ILE A 40 5.58 -15.27 9.64
CA ILE A 40 6.71 -14.33 9.71
C ILE A 40 6.76 -13.63 11.06
N ARG A 41 7.88 -13.01 11.38
CA ARG A 41 7.99 -12.13 12.56
C ARG A 41 7.47 -10.74 12.25
N HIS A 42 7.20 -9.95 13.29
CA HIS A 42 6.94 -8.52 13.09
C HIS A 42 8.21 -7.82 12.64
N SER A 43 8.06 -6.82 11.78
CA SER A 43 9.16 -5.95 11.37
C SER A 43 8.65 -4.53 11.14
N ARG A 44 9.43 -3.59 11.66
CA ARG A 44 9.31 -2.19 11.27
C ARG A 44 10.13 -2.00 10.00
N THR A 45 9.47 -1.63 8.92
CA THR A 45 10.05 -1.66 7.58
C THR A 45 10.02 -0.27 6.96
N ARG A 46 11.17 0.21 6.49
CA ARG A 46 11.31 1.38 5.63
C ARG A 46 11.18 0.93 4.18
N PHE A 47 10.20 1.48 3.48
CA PHE A 47 9.94 1.14 2.08
C PHE A 47 10.58 2.18 1.16
N SER A 48 11.28 1.72 0.11
CA SER A 48 11.70 2.55 -1.03
C SER A 48 10.94 2.21 -2.32
N VAL A 49 9.95 1.32 -2.19
CA VAL A 49 9.01 0.91 -3.23
C VAL A 49 7.60 1.38 -2.88
N TYR A 50 6.71 1.40 -3.87
CA TYR A 50 5.28 1.49 -3.59
C TYR A 50 4.77 0.10 -3.17
N ALA A 51 3.84 0.06 -2.22
CA ALA A 51 3.21 -1.17 -1.79
C ALA A 51 1.72 -0.96 -1.48
N LEU A 52 0.91 -1.94 -1.88
CA LEU A 52 -0.50 -2.08 -1.54
C LEU A 52 -0.64 -3.41 -0.77
N PHE A 53 -1.03 -3.34 0.49
CA PHE A 53 -1.27 -4.49 1.35
C PHE A 53 -2.76 -4.64 1.60
N LEU A 54 -3.37 -5.65 0.98
CA LEU A 54 -4.73 -6.07 1.27
C LEU A 54 -4.69 -7.10 2.40
N ARG A 55 -5.15 -6.71 3.58
CA ARG A 55 -5.17 -7.52 4.79
C ARG A 55 -6.56 -8.09 5.03
N ASP A 56 -6.61 -9.39 5.26
CA ASP A 56 -7.82 -10.12 5.63
C ASP A 56 -7.78 -10.61 7.08
N ASP A 57 -6.60 -10.59 7.69
CA ASP A 57 -6.42 -10.92 9.09
C ASP A 57 -6.97 -9.82 10.01
N CYS A 58 -7.65 -10.26 11.06
CA CYS A 58 -8.04 -9.41 12.18
C CYS A 58 -6.84 -9.28 13.13
N LEU A 59 -5.96 -8.30 12.90
CA LEU A 59 -4.91 -7.94 13.86
C LEU A 59 -5.47 -6.89 14.83
N GLU A 60 -6.04 -7.33 15.95
CA GLU A 60 -6.61 -6.44 16.98
C GLU A 60 -5.58 -5.47 17.61
N ASP A 61 -4.27 -5.69 17.42
CA ASP A 61 -3.20 -4.94 18.11
C ASP A 61 -2.06 -4.45 17.19
N LEU A 62 -2.25 -4.29 15.88
CA LEU A 62 -1.24 -3.62 15.05
C LEU A 62 -1.22 -2.11 15.36
N THR A 63 -0.16 -1.62 16.00
CA THR A 63 0.12 -0.19 16.10
C THR A 63 0.99 0.24 14.92
N TYR A 64 0.46 1.12 14.06
CA TYR A 64 1.21 1.74 12.98
C TYR A 64 1.25 3.26 13.22
N GLY A 65 2.43 3.81 13.50
CA GLY A 65 2.52 5.20 14.00
C GLY A 65 1.98 5.35 15.44
N CYS A 66 1.41 6.51 15.78
CA CYS A 66 0.95 6.83 17.14
C CYS A 66 -0.50 6.38 17.45
N SER A 67 -1.15 5.60 16.59
CA SER A 67 -2.57 5.26 16.72
C SER A 67 -2.84 3.76 16.65
N LYS A 68 -3.85 3.29 17.40
CA LYS A 68 -4.38 1.91 17.33
C LYS A 68 -5.36 1.79 16.16
N TYR A 69 -5.30 0.68 15.42
CA TYR A 69 -6.13 0.42 14.24
C TYR A 69 -7.26 -0.56 14.55
N ASP A 70 -8.42 -0.36 13.92
CA ASP A 70 -9.48 -1.35 13.82
C ASP A 70 -9.31 -2.08 12.47
N TYR A 71 -8.50 -3.15 12.45
CA TYR A 71 -8.38 -4.01 11.26
C TYR A 71 -9.64 -4.84 11.12
N ARG A 72 -10.37 -4.61 10.03
CA ARG A 72 -11.47 -5.47 9.58
C ARG A 72 -11.09 -6.13 8.27
N GLU A 73 -11.65 -7.31 7.99
CA GLU A 73 -11.49 -8.00 6.71
C GLU A 73 -11.66 -7.02 5.52
N GLY A 74 -10.77 -7.09 4.53
CA GLY A 74 -10.81 -6.21 3.35
C GLY A 74 -10.19 -4.83 3.57
N THR A 75 -9.24 -4.71 4.49
CA THR A 75 -8.52 -3.45 4.74
C THR A 75 -7.33 -3.32 3.79
N LEU A 76 -7.28 -2.24 3.01
CA LEU A 76 -6.15 -1.91 2.15
C LEU A 76 -5.25 -0.84 2.80
N ILE A 77 -3.96 -1.14 2.91
CA ILE A 77 -2.91 -0.24 3.37
C ILE A 77 -2.01 0.11 2.18
N CYS A 78 -1.82 1.40 1.94
CA CYS A 78 -0.96 1.89 0.87
C CYS A 78 0.30 2.52 1.46
N VAL A 79 1.46 2.21 0.89
CA VAL A 79 2.76 2.74 1.31
C VAL A 79 3.49 3.30 0.10
N SER A 80 4.07 4.48 0.24
CA SER A 80 4.91 5.13 -0.75
C SER A 80 6.39 5.09 -0.38
N PRO A 81 7.29 5.24 -1.37
CA PRO A 81 8.73 5.33 -1.13
C PRO A 81 9.07 6.41 -0.09
N GLY A 82 9.90 6.05 0.89
CA GLY A 82 10.32 6.91 2.00
C GLY A 82 9.50 6.72 3.27
N GLN A 83 8.34 6.06 3.21
CA GLN A 83 7.52 5.78 4.39
C GLN A 83 8.04 4.58 5.19
N ILE A 84 7.71 4.57 6.48
CA ILE A 84 8.04 3.49 7.42
C ILE A 84 6.72 2.91 7.93
N GLY A 85 6.60 1.58 7.89
CA GLY A 85 5.43 0.86 8.38
C GLY A 85 5.74 -0.42 9.13
N GLY A 86 4.70 -1.08 9.62
CA GLY A 86 4.81 -2.30 10.40
C GLY A 86 5.08 -2.07 11.89
N VAL A 87 5.18 -3.17 12.63
CA VAL A 87 5.33 -3.20 14.09
C VAL A 87 6.75 -3.64 14.44
N GLU A 88 7.27 -3.14 15.55
CA GLU A 88 8.54 -3.61 16.08
C GLU A 88 8.50 -5.12 16.35
N ASP A 89 9.62 -5.80 16.06
CA ASP A 89 9.74 -7.24 16.32
C ASP A 89 9.61 -7.49 17.83
N ASN A 90 8.48 -8.04 18.24
CA ASN A 90 8.21 -8.45 19.63
C ASN A 90 8.66 -9.89 19.92
N GLY A 91 9.22 -10.58 18.92
CA GLY A 91 9.69 -11.95 19.00
C GLY A 91 8.68 -13.01 18.56
N GLU A 92 7.41 -12.64 18.36
CA GLU A 92 6.34 -13.54 17.96
C GLU A 92 6.33 -13.77 16.45
N VAL A 93 5.78 -14.91 16.05
CA VAL A 93 5.50 -15.24 14.64
C VAL A 93 4.00 -15.26 14.42
N PHE A 94 3.56 -14.69 13.32
CA PHE A 94 2.15 -14.63 12.95
C PHE A 94 1.97 -14.95 11.47
N ARG A 95 0.78 -15.40 11.12
CA ARG A 95 0.38 -15.62 9.74
C ARG A 95 -0.27 -14.33 9.22
N ILE A 96 0.10 -13.93 8.02
CA ILE A 96 -0.58 -12.87 7.29
C ILE A 96 -1.65 -13.51 6.42
N GLU A 97 -2.81 -12.86 6.31
CA GLU A 97 -3.84 -13.24 5.35
C GLU A 97 -4.12 -12.09 4.38
N GLY A 98 -4.38 -12.45 3.13
CA GLY A 98 -4.66 -11.51 2.04
C GLY A 98 -3.53 -11.42 1.01
N TRP A 99 -3.40 -10.25 0.38
CA TRP A 99 -2.58 -10.05 -0.82
C TRP A 99 -1.67 -8.83 -0.68
N ALA A 100 -0.55 -8.84 -1.41
CA ALA A 100 0.26 -7.65 -1.59
C ALA A 100 0.66 -7.42 -3.05
N LEU A 101 0.70 -6.16 -3.44
CA LEU A 101 1.33 -5.70 -4.68
C LEU A 101 2.43 -4.71 -4.31
N LEU A 102 3.66 -4.99 -4.74
CA LEU A 102 4.79 -4.09 -4.60
C LEU A 102 5.34 -3.73 -5.98
N PHE A 103 5.70 -2.46 -6.18
CA PHE A 103 6.33 -2.02 -7.41
C PHE A 103 7.35 -0.92 -7.20
N SER A 104 8.46 -1.01 -7.94
CA SER A 104 9.54 -0.04 -7.93
C SER A 104 9.13 1.25 -8.63
N PRO A 105 9.50 2.44 -8.11
CA PRO A 105 9.34 3.71 -8.82
C PRO A 105 9.99 3.71 -10.20
N GLU A 106 11.06 2.93 -10.39
CA GLU A 106 11.76 2.78 -11.68
C GLU A 106 10.85 2.22 -12.78
N LEU A 107 9.88 1.37 -12.44
CA LEU A 107 8.89 0.83 -13.38
C LEU A 107 8.14 1.97 -14.11
N LEU A 108 7.84 3.04 -13.36
CA LEU A 108 7.04 4.17 -13.81
C LEU A 108 7.82 5.18 -14.65
N HIS A 109 9.15 5.12 -14.65
CA HIS A 109 9.96 6.17 -15.27
C HIS A 109 9.64 6.35 -16.76
N GLY A 110 9.21 7.54 -17.17
CA GLY A 110 8.84 7.82 -18.57
C GLY A 110 7.47 7.28 -19.01
N THR A 111 6.63 6.80 -18.07
CA THR A 111 5.23 6.45 -18.36
C THR A 111 4.28 7.59 -17.97
N PRO A 112 3.08 7.67 -18.57
CA PRO A 112 2.06 8.63 -18.14
C PRO A 112 1.69 8.48 -16.66
N LEU A 113 1.70 7.24 -16.15
CA LEU A 113 1.37 6.94 -14.75
C LEU A 113 2.30 7.68 -13.76
N ALA A 114 3.59 7.82 -14.07
CA ALA A 114 4.52 8.56 -13.19
C ALA A 114 4.05 9.99 -12.90
N ALA A 115 3.52 10.70 -13.91
CA ALA A 115 3.02 12.06 -13.73
C ALA A 115 1.72 12.11 -12.91
N ARG A 116 0.93 11.03 -12.97
CA ARG A 116 -0.34 10.88 -12.26
C ARG A 116 -0.20 10.35 -10.83
N MET A 117 0.98 9.86 -10.42
CA MET A 117 1.15 9.28 -9.07
C MET A 117 0.71 10.22 -7.94
N LYS A 118 0.86 11.54 -8.13
CA LYS A 118 0.41 12.58 -7.17
C LYS A 118 -1.12 12.66 -7.00
N GLU A 119 -1.89 12.15 -7.96
CA GLU A 119 -3.37 12.13 -7.91
C GLU A 119 -3.87 11.07 -6.92
N PHE A 120 -3.07 10.02 -6.66
CA PHE A 120 -3.41 8.94 -5.75
C PHE A 120 -3.11 9.33 -4.30
N THR A 121 -3.90 10.26 -3.77
CA THR A 121 -3.71 10.87 -2.45
C THR A 121 -3.75 9.87 -1.29
N PHE A 122 -4.30 8.68 -1.49
CA PHE A 122 -4.30 7.60 -0.51
C PHE A 122 -2.89 7.10 -0.14
N PHE A 123 -1.85 7.41 -0.93
CA PHE A 123 -0.44 7.18 -0.56
C PHE A 123 0.13 8.23 0.38
N ALA A 124 -0.36 9.47 0.28
CA ALA A 124 0.09 10.59 1.10
C ALA A 124 -0.59 10.62 2.47
N TYR A 125 -1.68 9.87 2.62
CA TYR A 125 -2.41 9.81 3.85
C TYR A 125 -1.53 9.24 4.97
N GLN A 126 -1.56 9.92 6.12
CA GLN A 126 -1.00 9.34 7.32
C GLN A 126 -1.68 8.00 7.53
N VAL A 127 -0.88 7.02 7.91
CA VAL A 127 -1.24 5.63 7.74
C VAL A 127 -2.46 5.23 8.57
N ASN A 128 -2.97 6.11 9.44
CA ASN A 128 -4.11 5.93 10.34
C ASN A 128 -5.49 5.78 9.65
N GLU A 129 -5.61 5.92 8.34
CA GLU A 129 -6.89 5.75 7.62
C GLU A 129 -6.78 4.63 6.59
N ALA A 130 -6.92 3.40 7.07
CA ALA A 130 -6.94 2.24 6.19
C ALA A 130 -8.23 2.19 5.36
N LEU A 131 -8.11 1.79 4.09
CA LEU A 131 -9.24 1.77 3.17
C LEU A 131 -10.03 0.46 3.33
N HIS A 132 -11.16 0.51 4.06
CA HIS A 132 -12.15 -0.56 4.18
C HIS A 132 -13.00 -0.84 2.92
N MET A 133 -12.68 -1.89 2.19
CA MET A 133 -13.38 -2.25 0.96
C MET A 133 -14.64 -3.08 1.24
N THR A 134 -15.59 -3.04 0.31
CA THR A 134 -16.65 -4.06 0.26
C THR A 134 -16.08 -5.38 -0.25
N ALA A 135 -16.82 -6.49 -0.05
CA ALA A 135 -16.42 -7.80 -0.58
C ALA A 135 -16.23 -7.80 -2.12
N GLU A 136 -17.06 -7.05 -2.85
CA GLU A 136 -16.97 -6.91 -4.31
C GLU A 136 -15.73 -6.11 -4.74
N GLU A 137 -15.45 -5.00 -4.07
CA GLU A 137 -14.27 -4.17 -4.32
C GLU A 137 -12.98 -4.96 -4.05
N ARG A 138 -12.97 -5.72 -2.93
CA ARG A 138 -11.88 -6.64 -2.59
C ARG A 138 -11.67 -7.70 -3.67
N ALA A 139 -12.74 -8.37 -4.11
CA ALA A 139 -12.67 -9.39 -5.15
C ALA A 139 -12.11 -8.83 -6.47
N THR A 140 -12.47 -7.58 -6.80
CA THR A 140 -11.95 -6.87 -7.98
C THR A 140 -10.44 -6.66 -7.90
N LEU A 141 -9.91 -6.20 -6.76
CA LEU A 141 -8.45 -6.03 -6.60
C LEU A 141 -7.70 -7.36 -6.67
N ILE A 142 -8.22 -8.40 -6.02
CA ILE A 142 -7.60 -9.74 -6.06
C ILE A 142 -7.56 -10.26 -7.50
N ALA A 143 -8.64 -10.09 -8.26
CA ALA A 143 -8.66 -10.50 -9.67
C ALA A 143 -7.58 -9.77 -10.49
N LEU A 144 -7.41 -8.45 -10.30
CA LEU A 144 -6.38 -7.68 -10.99
C LEU A 144 -4.96 -8.07 -10.55
N MET A 145 -4.74 -8.33 -9.26
CA MET A 145 -3.45 -8.82 -8.75
C MET A 145 -3.11 -10.19 -9.34
N LYS A 146 -4.09 -11.10 -9.48
CA LYS A 146 -3.89 -12.39 -10.17
C LYS A 146 -3.53 -12.21 -11.64
N GLN A 147 -4.15 -11.26 -12.34
CA GLN A 147 -3.77 -10.95 -13.73
C GLN A 147 -2.31 -10.44 -13.84
N ILE A 148 -1.87 -9.58 -12.90
CA ILE A 148 -0.46 -9.20 -12.81
C ILE A 148 0.41 -10.43 -12.56
N GLN A 149 0.05 -11.28 -11.59
CA GLN A 149 0.81 -12.48 -11.26
C GLN A 149 0.97 -13.43 -12.46
N GLU A 150 -0.09 -13.64 -13.24
CA GLU A 150 -0.05 -14.40 -14.49
C GLU A 150 0.90 -13.77 -15.51
N GLU A 151 0.88 -12.45 -15.66
CA GLU A 151 1.78 -11.71 -16.56
C GLU A 151 3.26 -11.79 -16.12
N LEU A 152 3.53 -11.80 -14.81
CA LEU A 152 4.88 -11.98 -14.26
C LEU A 152 5.44 -13.38 -14.52
N CYS A 153 4.59 -14.40 -14.63
CA CYS A 153 5.00 -15.77 -14.93
C CYS A 153 5.24 -16.02 -16.43
N ARG A 154 4.90 -15.08 -17.31
CA ARG A 154 5.15 -15.19 -18.75
C ARG A 154 6.58 -14.84 -19.10
N HIS A 155 7.02 -15.31 -20.27
CA HIS A 155 8.34 -14.94 -20.81
C HIS A 155 8.38 -13.42 -21.04
N PRO A 156 9.38 -12.71 -20.50
CA PRO A 156 9.50 -11.27 -20.70
C PRO A 156 9.60 -10.91 -22.17
N ASP A 157 8.81 -9.93 -22.58
CA ASP A 157 8.86 -9.34 -23.91
C ASP A 157 8.88 -7.80 -23.83
N VAL A 158 8.91 -7.15 -24.98
CA VAL A 158 8.97 -5.69 -25.08
C VAL A 158 7.70 -4.99 -24.60
N HIS A 159 6.58 -5.72 -24.43
CA HIS A 159 5.28 -5.20 -24.05
C HIS A 159 4.95 -5.42 -22.57
N GLN A 160 5.56 -6.40 -21.91
CA GLN A 160 5.30 -6.77 -20.52
C GLN A 160 5.31 -5.56 -19.59
N ARG A 161 6.32 -4.67 -19.73
CA ARG A 161 6.40 -3.43 -18.92
C ARG A 161 5.16 -2.55 -19.08
N THR A 162 4.69 -2.34 -20.30
CA THR A 162 3.50 -1.52 -20.58
C THR A 162 2.24 -2.15 -19.99
N ILE A 163 2.12 -3.48 -20.11
CA ILE A 163 0.98 -4.24 -19.57
C ILE A 163 0.95 -4.15 -18.03
N LEU A 164 2.09 -4.36 -17.37
CA LEU A 164 2.21 -4.26 -15.91
C LEU A 164 1.83 -2.85 -15.42
N VAL A 165 2.32 -1.80 -16.09
CA VAL A 165 1.98 -0.41 -15.77
C VAL A 165 0.49 -0.14 -15.92
N ALA A 166 -0.15 -0.66 -16.98
CA ALA A 166 -1.59 -0.50 -17.20
C ALA A 166 -2.42 -1.21 -16.12
N TYR A 167 -2.05 -2.43 -15.71
CA TYR A 167 -2.73 -3.11 -14.61
C TYR A 167 -2.58 -2.38 -13.28
N ILE A 168 -1.37 -1.88 -12.98
CA ILE A 168 -1.13 -1.08 -11.76
C ILE A 168 -1.97 0.20 -11.81
N GLU A 169 -1.97 0.92 -12.93
CA GLU A 169 -2.81 2.12 -13.09
C GLU A 169 -4.29 1.82 -12.87
N LEU A 170 -4.80 0.70 -13.40
CA LEU A 170 -6.18 0.27 -13.21
C LEU A 170 -6.50 0.00 -11.73
N ILE A 171 -5.63 -0.73 -11.03
CA ILE A 171 -5.74 -0.97 -9.58
C ILE A 171 -5.78 0.36 -8.82
N LEU A 172 -4.88 1.30 -9.13
CA LEU A 172 -4.82 2.59 -8.45
C LEU A 172 -6.08 3.44 -8.70
N ASN A 173 -6.65 3.40 -9.90
CA ASN A 173 -7.92 4.05 -10.21
C ASN A 173 -9.10 3.43 -9.43
N PHE A 174 -9.14 2.11 -9.27
CA PHE A 174 -10.13 1.45 -8.40
C PHE A 174 -9.97 1.88 -6.94
N CYS A 175 -8.73 1.91 -6.43
CA CYS A 175 -8.45 2.38 -5.07
C CYS A 175 -8.91 3.83 -4.87
N LEU A 176 -8.71 4.70 -5.87
CA LEU A 176 -9.20 6.08 -5.83
C LEU A 176 -10.74 6.13 -5.76
N ARG A 177 -11.44 5.31 -6.55
CA ARG A 177 -12.91 5.21 -6.51
C ARG A 177 -13.42 4.73 -5.15
N PHE A 178 -12.77 3.72 -4.56
CA PHE A 178 -13.14 3.20 -3.24
C PHE A 178 -12.90 4.24 -2.15
N TYR A 179 -11.79 4.96 -2.25
CA TYR A 179 -11.47 6.09 -1.38
C TYR A 179 -12.55 7.17 -1.45
N GLU A 180 -12.94 7.58 -2.66
CA GLU A 180 -14.01 8.56 -2.84
C GLU A 180 -15.33 8.08 -2.25
N ARG A 181 -15.70 6.80 -2.39
CA ARG A 181 -16.91 6.25 -1.75
C ARG A 181 -16.90 6.43 -0.23
N GLN A 182 -15.77 6.16 0.43
CA GLN A 182 -15.67 6.25 1.88
C GLN A 182 -15.68 7.67 2.41
N PHE A 183 -15.04 8.59 1.70
CA PHE A 183 -14.79 9.96 2.18
C PHE A 183 -15.66 11.01 1.50
N ALA A 184 -16.50 10.65 0.51
CA ALA A 184 -17.50 11.54 -0.08
C ALA A 184 -18.45 12.13 0.96
N THR A 185 -18.79 11.38 2.01
CA THR A 185 -19.62 11.84 3.13
C THR A 185 -18.88 12.75 4.13
N ARG A 186 -17.54 12.70 4.18
CA ARG A 186 -16.74 13.65 5.00
C ARG A 186 -16.48 14.97 4.27
N LYS A 187 -16.47 14.99 2.92
CA LYS A 187 -16.33 16.24 2.16
C LYS A 187 -17.47 17.23 2.41
N SER A 188 -18.69 16.78 2.72
CA SER A 188 -19.80 17.69 3.06
C SER A 188 -19.68 18.32 4.46
N SER A 189 -18.91 17.72 5.37
CA SER A 189 -18.73 18.19 6.76
C SER A 189 -17.38 18.89 7.01
N ASN A 190 -16.32 18.50 6.28
CA ASN A 190 -14.99 19.11 6.39
C ASN A 190 -14.74 20.30 5.44
N HIS A 191 -15.63 20.56 4.48
CA HIS A 191 -15.48 21.76 3.64
C HIS A 191 -15.43 23.03 4.50
N ASP A 192 -16.17 23.05 5.61
CA ASP A 192 -16.24 24.18 6.52
C ASP A 192 -14.94 24.35 7.34
N VAL A 193 -14.26 23.26 7.70
CA VAL A 193 -13.00 23.31 8.45
C VAL A 193 -11.82 23.67 7.55
N LEU A 194 -11.76 23.09 6.35
CA LEU A 194 -10.70 23.40 5.38
C LEU A 194 -10.86 24.82 4.83
N ALA A 195 -12.09 25.26 4.53
CA ALA A 195 -12.35 26.63 4.10
C ALA A 195 -12.03 27.65 5.20
N ARG A 196 -12.30 27.33 6.48
CA ARG A 196 -11.90 28.18 7.61
C ARG A 196 -10.37 28.23 7.78
N PHE A 197 -9.67 27.13 7.56
CA PHE A 197 -8.21 27.10 7.62
C PHE A 197 -7.56 27.91 6.49
N GLU A 198 -8.06 27.79 5.26
CA GLU A 198 -7.60 28.61 4.13
C GLU A 198 -7.94 30.10 4.32
N THR A 199 -9.11 30.42 4.89
CA THR A 199 -9.50 31.79 5.22
C THR A 199 -8.55 32.42 6.25
N LEU A 200 -8.16 31.68 7.28
CA LEU A 200 -7.22 32.16 8.31
C LEU A 200 -5.80 32.39 7.75
N LEU A 201 -5.34 31.52 6.83
CA LEU A 201 -4.04 31.68 6.17
C LEU A 201 -4.01 32.88 5.22
N HIS A 202 -5.13 33.20 4.57
CA HIS A 202 -5.22 34.38 3.70
C HIS A 202 -5.43 35.70 4.47
N GLN A 203 -6.00 35.67 5.67
CA GLN A 203 -6.13 36.84 6.54
C GLN A 203 -4.83 37.18 7.29
N GLY A 204 -3.92 36.23 7.47
CA GLY A 204 -2.62 36.45 8.12
C GLY A 204 -1.52 37.10 7.27
N LYS A 205 -1.81 37.51 6.02
CA LYS A 205 -0.83 38.11 5.09
C LYS A 205 -1.04 39.62 4.83
N ARG A 206 -1.68 40.33 5.77
CA ARG A 206 -1.72 41.80 5.79
C ARG A 206 -1.23 42.32 7.14
N ILE A 207 0.08 42.32 7.34
CA ILE A 207 0.79 43.31 8.16
C ILE A 207 2.09 43.62 7.43
#